data_AF-A0A8J6VG01-F1
#
_entry.id   AF-A0A8J6VG01-F1
#
_cell.length_a   1.000
_cell.length_b   1.000
_cell.length_c   1.000
_cell.angle_alpha   90.00
_cell.angle_beta   90.00
_cell.angle_gamma   90.00
#
_symmetry.space_group_name_H-M   'P 1'
#
loop_
_entity.id
_entity.type
_entity.pdbx_description
1 polymer ?
#
loop_
_entity_poly.entity_id
_entity_poly.type
_entity_poly.pdbx_seq_one_letter_code
_entity_poly.pdbx_strand_id
1 'polypeptide(L)'
;MDAILERSHFLKQALIEFVMEAEGELAESLETYAAQKSRAERQDIAQRDLIIDTFLTEGKVGDRETLDIFLENQPDLSPSDRNLVSNWRRSFIALFAVIQVLPDGFELMNWLTAKHYIVKPNNPLTLEEMARFKEGEILLSRIAPITDTYWMFSGPCIPMGRLGKPKLAVAIGNFKDNYKNALYSDAPELLELAWQSVEQYHQDFLEFFGSDEVTLPGYQLNKKIEEFQEILTKRRFAAAGIDENKSLSELAEEAGMTQEEMKAAAEEAGADSKEIAKMFDSKNPTKMVTPKVELPASLKKAEQLTALTHPHWGQLFLPTYSRFKAMLEAEDWQNIEGAEKLVRQYLEDPAINVFIWHRLAKAYPNQLEKLLQTVLQRPEFKISDLDALLQEYNKPLEPYLPEIASVPLHLHNLFQEALAEVNKSKPKGKGKKKLGMGFQR
;
A
#
# COMPACT_ATOMS: atom_id res chain seq x y z
N MET A 1 -22.83 -17.62 26.12
CA MET A 1 -21.64 -16.99 25.52
C MET A 1 -20.89 -16.30 26.67
N ASP A 2 -19.65 -15.81 26.48
CA ASP A 2 -18.97 -15.05 27.55
C ASP A 2 -19.75 -13.75 27.82
N ALA A 3 -19.93 -13.36 29.08
CA ALA A 3 -20.75 -12.20 29.46
C ALA A 3 -20.20 -10.89 28.86
N ILE A 4 -18.88 -10.77 28.74
CA ILE A 4 -18.26 -9.60 28.11
C ILE A 4 -18.47 -9.56 26.58
N LEU A 5 -18.61 -10.72 25.93
CA LEU A 5 -18.93 -10.82 24.50
C LEU A 5 -20.39 -10.42 24.23
N GLU A 6 -21.32 -10.86 25.08
CA GLU A 6 -22.72 -10.41 25.00
C GLU A 6 -22.83 -8.90 25.25
N ARG A 7 -22.06 -8.38 26.23
CA ARG A 7 -22.00 -6.95 26.51
C ARG A 7 -21.38 -6.15 25.36
N SER A 8 -20.32 -6.65 24.73
CA SER A 8 -19.68 -5.98 23.59
C SER A 8 -20.62 -5.89 22.40
N HIS A 9 -21.43 -6.93 22.14
CA HIS A 9 -22.46 -6.88 21.11
C HIS A 9 -23.49 -5.78 21.38
N PHE A 10 -24.03 -5.71 22.60
CA PHE A 10 -24.99 -4.67 22.98
C PHE A 10 -24.41 -3.25 22.79
N LEU A 11 -23.20 -3.01 23.28
CA LEU A 11 -22.54 -1.71 23.14
C LEU A 11 -22.26 -1.35 21.67
N LYS A 12 -21.93 -2.36 20.84
CA LYS A 12 -21.67 -2.16 19.42
C LYS A 12 -22.96 -1.78 18.68
N GLN A 13 -24.08 -2.44 19.00
CA GLN A 13 -25.39 -2.06 18.45
C GLN A 13 -25.78 -0.64 18.85
N ALA A 14 -25.62 -0.28 20.12
CA ALA A 14 -25.88 1.09 20.58
C ALA A 14 -25.02 2.14 19.85
N LEU A 15 -23.76 1.82 19.54
CA LEU A 15 -22.89 2.71 18.75
C LEU A 15 -23.35 2.81 17.28
N ILE A 16 -23.77 1.70 16.68
CA ILE A 16 -24.32 1.70 15.31
C ILE A 16 -25.59 2.57 15.26
N GLU A 17 -26.54 2.33 16.16
CA GLU A 17 -27.79 3.09 16.27
C GLU A 17 -27.50 4.58 16.48
N PHE A 18 -26.59 4.92 17.42
CA PHE A 18 -26.18 6.30 17.67
C PHE A 18 -25.70 7.04 16.41
N VAL A 19 -24.92 6.36 15.57
CA VAL A 19 -24.38 6.96 14.33
C VAL A 19 -25.44 7.00 13.23
N MET A 20 -26.23 5.95 13.08
CA MET A 20 -27.23 5.82 12.01
C MET A 20 -28.47 6.70 12.23
N GLU A 21 -28.82 6.99 13.47
CA GLU A 21 -29.94 7.87 13.85
C GLU A 21 -29.50 9.33 14.08
N ALA A 22 -28.21 9.64 13.91
CA ALA A 22 -27.72 10.99 14.11
C ALA A 22 -28.29 11.98 13.08
N GLU A 23 -28.47 13.23 13.51
CA GLU A 23 -28.77 14.37 12.65
C GLU A 23 -27.64 15.41 12.72
N GLY A 24 -27.59 16.33 11.75
CA GLY A 24 -26.62 17.42 11.71
C GLY A 24 -25.20 16.97 11.39
N GLU A 25 -24.20 17.54 12.07
CA GLU A 25 -22.78 17.40 11.71
C GLU A 25 -22.28 15.94 11.67
N LEU A 26 -22.79 15.06 12.54
CA LEU A 26 -22.40 13.64 12.56
C LEU A 26 -22.92 12.89 11.32
N ALA A 27 -24.15 13.17 10.91
CA ALA A 27 -24.73 12.61 9.68
C ALA A 27 -23.99 13.12 8.43
N GLU A 28 -23.75 14.43 8.35
CA GLU A 28 -22.99 15.04 7.25
C GLU A 28 -21.56 14.47 7.16
N SER A 29 -20.92 14.20 8.29
CA SER A 29 -19.59 13.60 8.36
C SER A 29 -19.59 12.14 7.87
N LEU A 30 -20.59 11.35 8.25
CA LEU A 30 -20.75 9.98 7.76
C LEU A 30 -20.99 9.96 6.25
N GLU A 31 -21.88 10.81 5.74
CA GLU A 31 -22.17 10.92 4.30
C GLU A 31 -20.93 11.33 3.50
N THR A 32 -20.19 12.33 4.01
CA THR A 32 -18.94 12.78 3.39
C THR A 32 -17.90 11.68 3.39
N TYR A 33 -17.73 10.98 4.52
CA TYR A 33 -16.80 9.86 4.65
C TYR A 33 -17.16 8.72 3.67
N ALA A 34 -18.43 8.34 3.62
CA ALA A 34 -18.93 7.32 2.70
C ALA A 34 -18.73 7.74 1.24
N ALA A 35 -19.06 8.98 0.87
CA ALA A 35 -18.86 9.50 -0.48
C ALA A 35 -17.39 9.52 -0.91
N GLN A 36 -16.45 9.78 0.01
CA GLN A 36 -15.02 9.71 -0.27
C GLN A 36 -14.55 8.27 -0.49
N LYS A 37 -15.06 7.31 0.29
CA LYS A 37 -14.68 5.89 0.20
C LYS A 37 -15.42 5.10 -0.89
N SER A 38 -16.59 5.58 -1.35
CA SER A 38 -17.41 4.93 -2.37
C SER A 38 -17.07 5.30 -3.81
N ARG A 39 -16.07 6.16 -4.05
CA ARG A 39 -15.64 6.55 -5.41
C ARG A 39 -14.98 5.41 -6.21
N ALA A 40 -14.68 4.27 -5.59
CA ALA A 40 -14.17 3.06 -6.24
C ALA A 40 -15.28 2.01 -6.44
N GLU A 41 -15.77 1.92 -7.68
CA GLU A 41 -16.63 0.87 -8.26
C GLU A 41 -17.97 0.52 -7.54
N ARG A 42 -18.79 -0.30 -8.21
CA ARG A 42 -20.18 -0.63 -7.82
C ARG A 42 -20.16 -1.52 -6.57
N GLN A 43 -20.33 -0.92 -5.40
CA GLN A 43 -20.15 -1.61 -4.12
C GLN A 43 -21.30 -2.56 -3.78
N ASP A 44 -20.94 -3.78 -3.38
CA ASP A 44 -21.82 -4.75 -2.72
C ASP A 44 -22.25 -4.25 -1.32
N ILE A 45 -23.36 -4.77 -0.79
CA ILE A 45 -23.90 -4.39 0.53
C ILE A 45 -22.83 -4.56 1.61
N ALA A 46 -22.10 -5.67 1.60
CA ALA A 46 -21.05 -5.94 2.59
C ALA A 46 -19.90 -4.90 2.56
N GLN A 47 -19.62 -4.28 1.40
CA GLN A 47 -18.62 -3.21 1.33
C GLN A 47 -19.14 -1.91 1.94
N ARG A 48 -20.43 -1.60 1.76
CA ARG A 48 -21.06 -0.43 2.40
C ARG A 48 -21.08 -0.58 3.91
N ASP A 49 -21.45 -1.75 4.40
CA ASP A 49 -21.47 -2.06 5.83
C ASP A 49 -20.07 -1.94 6.45
N LEU A 50 -19.03 -2.32 5.70
CA LEU A 50 -17.64 -2.16 6.13
C LEU A 50 -17.21 -0.68 6.20
N ILE A 51 -17.67 0.16 5.28
CA ILE A 51 -17.41 1.62 5.32
C ILE A 51 -18.05 2.22 6.57
N ILE A 52 -19.30 1.86 6.86
CA ILE A 52 -20.02 2.31 8.06
C ILE A 52 -19.27 1.82 9.31
N ASP A 53 -18.94 0.53 9.40
CA ASP A 53 -18.21 -0.03 10.55
C ASP A 53 -16.85 0.65 10.79
N THR A 54 -16.16 1.03 9.71
CA THR A 54 -14.90 1.77 9.80
C THR A 54 -15.15 3.17 10.38
N PHE A 55 -16.18 3.89 9.92
CA PHE A 55 -16.53 5.22 10.44
C PHE A 55 -16.86 5.21 11.94
N LEU A 56 -17.42 4.12 12.47
CA LEU A 56 -17.73 4.02 13.90
C LEU A 56 -16.50 4.18 14.80
N THR A 57 -15.31 3.82 14.30
CA THR A 57 -14.06 3.77 15.09
C THR A 57 -12.98 4.72 14.57
N GLU A 58 -12.99 5.07 13.28
CA GLU A 58 -12.01 5.96 12.66
C GLU A 58 -12.62 7.27 12.13
N GLY A 59 -13.95 7.39 12.16
CA GLY A 59 -14.67 8.57 11.72
C GLY A 59 -14.40 9.78 12.62
N LYS A 60 -14.55 10.97 12.04
CA LYS A 60 -14.38 12.24 12.73
C LYS A 60 -15.50 13.22 12.37
N VAL A 61 -15.89 14.04 13.34
CA VAL A 61 -16.75 15.22 13.17
C VAL A 61 -15.94 16.44 13.60
N GLY A 62 -15.51 17.24 12.62
CA GLY A 62 -14.44 18.21 12.82
C GLY A 62 -13.17 17.50 13.32
N ASP A 63 -12.67 17.93 14.48
CA ASP A 63 -11.47 17.35 15.11
C ASP A 63 -11.75 16.23 16.12
N ARG A 64 -13.04 15.87 16.34
CA ARG A 64 -13.43 14.87 17.35
C ARG A 64 -13.70 13.51 16.72
N GLU A 65 -13.22 12.43 17.35
CA GLU A 65 -13.47 11.06 16.90
C GLU A 65 -14.89 10.60 17.25
N THR A 66 -15.51 9.82 16.36
CA THR A 66 -16.88 9.31 16.55
C THR A 66 -17.07 8.60 17.90
N LEU A 67 -16.07 7.83 18.34
CA LEU A 67 -16.08 7.14 19.63
C LEU A 67 -16.12 8.10 20.83
N ASP A 68 -15.39 9.22 20.77
CA ASP A 68 -15.43 10.23 21.85
C ASP A 68 -16.82 10.85 21.95
N ILE A 69 -17.40 11.21 20.80
CA ILE A 69 -18.74 11.81 20.74
C ILE A 69 -19.77 10.82 21.32
N PHE A 70 -19.69 9.54 20.98
CA PHE A 70 -20.54 8.51 21.56
C PHE A 70 -20.37 8.39 23.08
N LEU A 71 -19.13 8.32 23.58
CA LEU A 71 -18.84 8.19 25.01
C LEU A 71 -19.29 9.40 25.83
N GLU A 72 -19.25 10.61 25.25
CA GLU A 72 -19.78 11.84 25.85
C GLU A 72 -21.31 11.83 25.95
N ASN A 73 -21.99 11.30 24.92
CA ASN A 73 -23.46 11.22 24.86
C ASN A 73 -24.06 10.05 25.65
N GLN A 74 -23.22 9.20 26.24
CA GLN A 74 -23.64 8.05 27.03
C GLN A 74 -23.10 8.13 28.47
N PRO A 75 -23.53 9.14 29.28
CA PRO A 75 -23.00 9.40 30.62
C PRO A 75 -23.13 8.17 31.54
N ASP A 76 -24.21 7.41 31.40
CA ASP A 76 -24.59 6.30 32.28
C ASP A 76 -23.82 4.98 32.03
N LEU A 77 -22.92 4.95 31.03
CA LEU A 77 -22.07 3.78 30.81
C LEU A 77 -21.17 3.52 32.03
N SER A 78 -21.12 2.26 32.44
CA SER A 78 -20.23 1.85 33.52
C SER A 78 -18.76 2.09 33.12
N PRO A 79 -17.83 2.23 34.09
CA PRO A 79 -16.41 2.37 33.77
C PRO A 79 -15.85 1.22 32.92
N SER A 80 -16.36 0.00 33.13
CA SER A 80 -15.99 -1.18 32.33
C SER A 80 -16.43 -1.05 30.88
N ASP A 81 -17.66 -0.58 30.65
CA ASP A 81 -18.19 -0.40 29.29
C ASP A 81 -17.46 0.71 28.55
N ARG A 82 -17.17 1.82 29.25
CA ARG A 82 -16.38 2.92 28.69
C ARG A 82 -15.00 2.46 28.27
N ASN A 83 -14.33 1.64 29.10
CA ASN A 83 -13.03 1.07 28.77
C ASN A 83 -13.11 0.12 27.56
N LEU A 84 -14.13 -0.73 27.50
CA LEU A 84 -14.35 -1.64 26.38
C LEU A 84 -14.55 -0.87 25.06
N VAL A 85 -15.44 0.13 25.05
CA VAL A 85 -15.68 0.97 23.87
C VAL A 85 -14.45 1.79 23.49
N SER A 86 -13.75 2.37 24.46
CA SER A 86 -12.50 3.11 24.20
C SER A 86 -11.42 2.22 23.59
N ASN A 87 -11.37 0.94 23.95
CA ASN A 87 -10.41 -0.01 23.39
C ASN A 87 -10.67 -0.29 21.90
N TRP A 88 -11.88 -0.05 21.39
CA TRP A 88 -12.18 -0.21 19.96
C TRP A 88 -11.49 0.82 19.05
N ARG A 89 -10.77 1.82 19.61
CA ARG A 89 -9.80 2.62 18.84
C ARG A 89 -8.67 1.77 18.26
N ARG A 90 -8.39 0.62 18.86
CA ARG A 90 -7.40 -0.36 18.38
C ARG A 90 -7.98 -1.31 17.34
N SER A 91 -9.24 -1.14 16.95
CA SER A 91 -9.82 -1.92 15.86
C SER A 91 -9.11 -1.62 14.55
N PHE A 92 -8.97 -2.64 13.71
CA PHE A 92 -8.32 -2.48 12.43
C PHE A 92 -8.88 -3.47 11.41
N ILE A 93 -8.78 -3.08 10.14
CA ILE A 93 -9.16 -3.89 8.99
C ILE A 93 -7.92 -4.59 8.44
N ALA A 94 -8.04 -5.86 8.08
CA ALA A 94 -6.95 -6.60 7.45
C ALA A 94 -7.45 -7.73 6.55
N LEU A 95 -6.50 -8.35 5.84
CA LEU A 95 -6.67 -9.66 5.23
C LEU A 95 -6.24 -10.73 6.23
N PHE A 96 -7.20 -11.50 6.72
CA PHE A 96 -6.97 -12.57 7.69
C PHE A 96 -6.99 -13.94 7.01
N ALA A 97 -6.02 -14.79 7.29
CA ALA A 97 -6.14 -16.24 7.04
C ALA A 97 -6.78 -16.91 8.25
N VAL A 98 -7.75 -17.78 8.02
CA VAL A 98 -8.24 -18.71 9.05
C VAL A 98 -7.18 -19.80 9.24
N ILE A 99 -6.41 -19.73 10.33
CA ILE A 99 -5.38 -20.71 10.65
C ILE A 99 -6.00 -21.94 11.29
N GLN A 100 -6.91 -21.74 12.24
CA GLN A 100 -7.58 -22.82 12.96
C GLN A 100 -9.04 -22.47 13.24
N VAL A 101 -9.93 -23.46 13.06
CA VAL A 101 -11.31 -23.37 13.59
C VAL A 101 -11.33 -23.87 15.04
N LEU A 102 -11.71 -23.00 15.96
CA LEU A 102 -11.84 -23.30 17.39
C LEU A 102 -13.30 -23.61 17.74
N PRO A 103 -13.57 -24.31 18.86
CA PRO A 103 -14.94 -24.60 19.29
C PRO A 103 -15.80 -23.35 19.49
N ASP A 104 -15.19 -22.23 19.90
CA ASP A 104 -15.82 -20.95 20.22
C ASP A 104 -15.22 -19.78 19.43
N GLY A 105 -14.60 -20.03 18.27
CA GLY A 105 -14.00 -18.95 17.49
C GLY A 105 -13.04 -19.38 16.38
N PHE A 106 -12.12 -18.49 16.04
CA PHE A 106 -11.01 -18.74 15.12
C PHE A 106 -9.68 -18.30 15.70
N GLU A 107 -8.63 -18.97 15.28
CA GLU A 107 -7.31 -18.36 15.18
C GLU A 107 -7.15 -17.76 13.78
N LEU A 108 -6.97 -16.45 13.72
CA LEU A 108 -6.72 -15.70 12.49
C LEU A 108 -5.28 -15.21 12.45
N MET A 109 -4.66 -15.22 11.27
CA MET A 109 -3.38 -14.56 11.03
C MET A 109 -3.59 -13.37 10.09
N ASN A 110 -3.13 -12.17 10.48
CA ASN A 110 -3.06 -11.04 9.58
C ASN A 110 -1.97 -11.29 8.52
N TRP A 111 -2.34 -11.37 7.24
CA TRP A 111 -1.40 -11.64 6.16
C TRP A 111 -0.33 -10.57 5.99
N LEU A 112 -0.60 -9.32 6.35
CA LEU A 112 0.36 -8.24 6.15
C LEU A 112 1.49 -8.28 7.18
N THR A 113 1.22 -8.75 8.39
CA THR A 113 2.13 -8.68 9.55
C THR A 113 2.52 -10.03 10.12
N ALA A 114 1.85 -11.11 9.70
CA ALA A 114 1.94 -12.45 10.27
C ALA A 114 1.60 -12.52 11.77
N LYS A 115 0.89 -11.52 12.33
CA LYS A 115 0.40 -11.55 13.72
C LYS A 115 -0.86 -12.41 13.82
N HIS A 116 -0.99 -13.12 14.94
CA HIS A 116 -2.09 -14.04 15.21
C HIS A 116 -3.10 -13.44 16.21
N TYR A 117 -4.37 -13.76 16.01
CA TYR A 117 -5.51 -13.23 16.76
C TYR A 117 -6.51 -14.34 17.06
N ILE A 118 -6.93 -14.45 18.32
CA ILE A 118 -8.09 -15.27 18.68
C ILE A 118 -9.34 -14.42 18.54
N VAL A 119 -10.25 -14.81 17.66
CA VAL A 119 -11.50 -14.09 17.38
C VAL A 119 -12.69 -14.94 17.79
N LYS A 120 -13.56 -14.40 18.64
CA LYS A 120 -14.74 -15.08 19.19
C LYS A 120 -16.04 -14.43 18.68
N PRO A 121 -17.13 -15.20 18.54
CA PRO A 121 -18.44 -14.65 18.21
C PRO A 121 -18.99 -13.85 19.40
N ASN A 122 -19.53 -12.67 19.14
CA ASN A 122 -20.17 -11.83 20.14
C ASN A 122 -21.70 -11.98 20.21
N ASN A 123 -22.29 -12.71 19.26
CA ASN A 123 -23.72 -13.02 19.25
C ASN A 123 -24.00 -14.32 18.44
N PRO A 124 -25.19 -14.93 18.56
CA PRO A 124 -25.53 -16.18 17.87
C PRO A 124 -25.46 -16.10 16.33
N LEU A 125 -25.84 -14.97 15.73
CA LEU A 125 -25.79 -14.79 14.27
C LEU A 125 -24.35 -14.84 13.77
N THR A 126 -23.43 -14.16 14.46
CA THR A 126 -21.99 -14.21 14.14
C THR A 126 -21.45 -15.63 14.29
N LEU A 127 -21.90 -16.40 15.29
CA LEU A 127 -21.50 -17.81 15.41
C LEU A 127 -21.97 -18.65 14.20
N GLU A 128 -23.20 -18.43 13.71
CA GLU A 128 -23.73 -19.11 12.53
C GLU A 128 -23.00 -18.72 11.24
N GLU A 129 -22.63 -17.44 11.09
CA GLU A 129 -21.81 -16.96 9.97
C GLU A 129 -20.43 -17.58 10.00
N MET A 130 -19.80 -17.59 11.18
CA MET A 130 -18.49 -18.19 11.40
C MET A 130 -18.49 -19.68 11.03
N ALA A 131 -19.56 -20.43 11.35
CA ALA A 131 -19.65 -21.86 11.02
C ALA A 131 -19.51 -22.19 9.52
N ARG A 132 -19.63 -21.19 8.62
CA ARG A 132 -19.45 -21.34 7.17
C ARG A 132 -17.99 -21.28 6.72
N PHE A 133 -17.13 -20.63 7.50
CA PHE A 133 -15.73 -20.44 7.15
C PHE A 133 -14.89 -21.68 7.48
N LYS A 134 -13.83 -21.87 6.70
CA LYS A 134 -12.95 -23.04 6.80
C LYS A 134 -11.49 -22.62 6.94
N GLU A 135 -10.69 -23.50 7.54
CA GLU A 135 -9.24 -23.33 7.59
C GLU A 135 -8.66 -23.07 6.18
N GLY A 136 -7.71 -22.15 6.12
CA GLY A 136 -7.05 -21.67 4.91
C GLY A 136 -7.84 -20.65 4.08
N GLU A 137 -9.07 -20.31 4.47
CA GLU A 137 -9.80 -19.22 3.80
C GLU A 137 -9.24 -17.85 4.17
N ILE A 138 -9.29 -16.95 3.19
CA ILE A 138 -8.91 -15.54 3.36
C ILE A 138 -10.17 -14.72 3.58
N LEU A 139 -10.16 -13.89 4.61
CA LEU A 139 -11.25 -13.01 5.00
C LEU A 139 -10.74 -11.56 4.95
N LEU A 140 -11.46 -10.68 4.26
CA LEU A 140 -11.36 -9.24 4.47
C LEU A 140 -12.35 -8.88 5.58
N SER A 141 -11.85 -8.44 6.73
CA SER A 141 -12.70 -8.11 7.87
C SER A 141 -12.02 -7.11 8.79
N ARG A 142 -12.81 -6.54 9.71
CA ARG A 142 -12.36 -5.65 10.76
C ARG A 142 -12.54 -6.34 12.11
N ILE A 143 -11.51 -6.37 12.95
CA ILE A 143 -11.59 -6.95 14.29
C ILE A 143 -11.50 -5.87 15.36
N ALA A 144 -12.13 -6.11 16.51
CA ALA A 144 -12.13 -5.22 17.67
C ALA A 144 -11.70 -5.97 18.93
N PRO A 145 -10.88 -5.37 19.81
CA PRO A 145 -10.44 -6.03 21.02
C PRO A 145 -11.61 -6.15 22.01
N ILE A 146 -11.69 -7.30 22.67
CA ILE A 146 -12.59 -7.51 23.82
C ILE A 146 -11.76 -7.51 25.11
N THR A 147 -10.63 -8.19 25.06
CA THR A 147 -9.60 -8.19 26.09
C THR A 147 -8.24 -8.04 25.41
N ASP A 148 -7.16 -8.10 26.18
CA ASP A 148 -5.82 -8.12 25.60
C ASP A 148 -5.47 -9.45 24.91
N THR A 149 -6.27 -10.51 25.11
CA THR A 149 -5.97 -11.85 24.61
C THR A 149 -6.90 -12.31 23.50
N TYR A 150 -8.09 -11.71 23.36
CA TYR A 150 -9.02 -12.09 22.30
C TYR A 150 -9.90 -10.93 21.81
N TRP A 151 -10.40 -11.12 20.59
CA TRP A 151 -11.03 -10.12 19.75
C TRP A 151 -12.42 -10.61 19.30
N MET A 152 -13.21 -9.71 18.74
CA MET A 152 -14.45 -10.02 18.01
C MET A 152 -14.35 -9.47 16.59
N PHE A 153 -15.18 -9.99 15.68
CA PHE A 153 -15.45 -9.26 14.43
C PHE A 153 -16.24 -7.99 14.74
N SER A 154 -15.75 -6.85 14.25
CA SER A 154 -16.42 -5.55 14.41
C SER A 154 -17.53 -5.36 13.38
N GLY A 155 -17.25 -5.77 12.14
CA GLY A 155 -18.11 -5.56 10.98
C GLY A 155 -18.24 -6.83 10.13
N PRO A 156 -18.72 -6.70 8.88
CA PRO A 156 -18.96 -7.85 8.02
C PRO A 156 -17.66 -8.58 7.69
N CYS A 157 -17.74 -9.91 7.62
CA CYS A 157 -16.66 -10.75 7.13
C CYS A 157 -16.88 -11.02 5.64
N ILE A 158 -15.96 -10.55 4.78
CA ILE A 158 -16.03 -10.77 3.34
C ILE A 158 -15.11 -11.94 2.98
N PRO A 159 -15.64 -13.16 2.76
CA PRO A 159 -14.82 -14.30 2.41
C PRO A 159 -14.31 -14.18 0.97
N MET A 160 -13.01 -14.37 0.79
CA MET A 160 -12.35 -14.46 -0.51
C MET A 160 -12.06 -15.91 -0.91
N GLY A 161 -12.37 -16.87 -0.02
CA GLY A 161 -12.10 -18.29 -0.20
C GLY A 161 -10.61 -18.64 -0.01
N ARG A 162 -10.24 -19.86 -0.38
CA ARG A 162 -8.83 -20.31 -0.37
C ARG A 162 -8.11 -19.75 -1.60
N LEU A 163 -7.21 -18.81 -1.38
CA LEU A 163 -6.47 -18.15 -2.46
C LEU A 163 -5.12 -18.85 -2.69
N GLY A 164 -4.87 -19.27 -3.93
CA GLY A 164 -3.52 -19.62 -4.37
C GLY A 164 -2.61 -18.39 -4.45
N LYS A 165 -1.29 -18.58 -4.48
CA LYS A 165 -0.29 -17.51 -4.40
C LYS A 165 -0.55 -16.31 -5.34
N PRO A 166 -0.90 -16.51 -6.63
CA PRO A 166 -1.15 -15.38 -7.53
C PRO A 166 -2.40 -14.57 -7.14
N LYS A 167 -3.48 -15.23 -6.72
CA LYS A 167 -4.71 -14.55 -6.30
C LYS A 167 -4.53 -13.83 -4.96
N LEU A 168 -3.74 -14.42 -4.06
CA LEU A 168 -3.42 -13.79 -2.78
C LEU A 168 -2.56 -12.53 -2.98
N ALA A 169 -1.54 -12.58 -3.87
CA ALA A 169 -0.74 -11.41 -4.23
C ALA A 169 -1.62 -10.27 -4.80
N VAL A 170 -2.59 -10.61 -5.66
CA VAL A 170 -3.58 -9.64 -6.16
C VAL A 170 -4.46 -9.10 -5.03
N ALA A 171 -4.93 -9.95 -4.11
CA ALA A 171 -5.74 -9.51 -2.98
C ALA A 171 -4.98 -8.53 -2.07
N ILE A 172 -3.70 -8.79 -1.80
CA ILE A 172 -2.83 -7.91 -1.01
C ILE A 172 -2.56 -6.59 -1.75
N GLY A 173 -2.32 -6.64 -3.07
CA GLY A 173 -2.21 -5.43 -3.90
C GLY A 173 -3.47 -4.57 -3.84
N ASN A 174 -4.64 -5.19 -4.04
CA ASN A 174 -5.93 -4.51 -3.91
C ASN A 174 -6.15 -3.96 -2.49
N PHE A 175 -5.71 -4.66 -1.45
CA PHE A 175 -5.79 -4.17 -0.09
C PHE A 175 -4.92 -2.92 0.10
N LYS A 176 -3.68 -2.95 -0.39
CA LYS A 176 -2.75 -1.82 -0.35
C LYS A 176 -3.33 -0.58 -1.03
N ASP A 177 -3.99 -0.75 -2.17
CA ASP A 177 -4.57 0.37 -2.92
C ASP A 177 -5.79 1.00 -2.23
N ASN A 178 -6.66 0.16 -1.65
CA ASN A 178 -7.95 0.59 -1.09
C ASN A 178 -7.90 0.93 0.42
N TYR A 179 -6.94 0.37 1.15
CA TYR A 179 -6.81 0.48 2.62
C TYR A 179 -5.42 0.95 3.04
N LYS A 180 -4.89 1.98 2.38
CA LYS A 180 -3.54 2.54 2.62
C LYS A 180 -3.25 2.84 4.10
N ASN A 181 -4.23 3.37 4.82
CA ASN A 181 -4.10 3.72 6.24
C ASN A 181 -4.10 2.49 7.17
N ALA A 182 -4.53 1.32 6.69
CA ALA A 182 -4.58 0.09 7.47
C ALA A 182 -3.31 -0.76 7.33
N LEU A 183 -2.40 -0.38 6.43
CA LEU A 183 -1.12 -1.08 6.23
C LEU A 183 -0.33 -1.09 7.54
N TYR A 184 -0.10 -2.30 8.07
CA TYR A 184 0.63 -2.54 9.31
C TYR A 184 0.02 -1.84 10.55
N SER A 185 -1.29 -1.55 10.53
CA SER A 185 -2.01 -0.90 11.64
C SER A 185 -1.88 -1.64 12.98
N ASP A 186 -1.71 -2.95 12.94
CA ASP A 186 -1.49 -3.83 14.08
C ASP A 186 0.00 -4.06 14.42
N ALA A 187 0.92 -3.49 13.64
CA ALA A 187 2.36 -3.60 13.79
C ALA A 187 3.05 -2.26 13.48
N PRO A 188 2.88 -1.24 14.34
CA PRO A 188 3.48 0.08 14.15
C PRO A 188 5.01 0.02 13.99
N GLU A 189 5.66 -0.95 14.61
CA GLU A 189 7.09 -1.21 14.44
C GLU A 189 7.47 -1.57 13.00
N LEU A 190 6.63 -2.31 12.27
CA LEU A 190 6.86 -2.63 10.86
C LEU A 190 6.62 -1.41 9.97
N LEU A 191 5.61 -0.59 10.31
CA LEU A 191 5.34 0.67 9.60
C LEU A 191 6.52 1.65 9.74
N GLU A 192 7.06 1.79 10.94
CA GLU A 192 8.22 2.64 11.21
C GLU A 192 9.45 2.16 10.42
N LEU A 193 9.75 0.86 10.46
CA LEU A 193 10.86 0.27 9.67
C LEU A 193 10.67 0.49 8.16
N ALA A 194 9.43 0.39 7.68
CA ALA A 194 9.12 0.65 6.27
C ALA A 194 9.42 2.10 5.90
N TRP A 195 8.99 3.08 6.72
CA TRP A 195 9.29 4.50 6.50
C TRP A 195 10.78 4.83 6.60
N GLN A 196 11.48 4.31 7.63
CA GLN A 196 12.94 4.47 7.76
C GLN A 196 13.67 3.98 6.52
N SER A 197 13.19 2.91 5.88
CA SER A 197 13.81 2.40 4.66
C SER A 197 13.65 3.34 3.45
N VAL A 198 12.58 4.15 3.40
CA VAL A 198 12.37 5.17 2.34
C VAL A 198 13.33 6.34 2.52
N GLU A 199 13.47 6.82 3.76
CA GLU A 199 14.45 7.85 4.11
C GLU A 199 15.86 7.38 3.76
N GLN A 200 16.23 6.17 4.18
CA GLN A 200 17.54 5.61 3.90
C GLN A 200 17.79 5.48 2.38
N TYR A 201 16.79 5.01 1.62
CA TYR A 201 16.89 4.96 0.16
C TYR A 201 17.14 6.33 -0.46
N HIS A 202 16.48 7.38 0.04
CA HIS A 202 16.70 8.75 -0.42
C HIS A 202 18.13 9.23 -0.13
N GLN A 203 18.65 8.98 1.08
CA GLN A 203 20.02 9.33 1.43
C GLN A 203 21.05 8.59 0.57
N ASP A 204 20.86 7.29 0.36
CA ASP A 204 21.74 6.51 -0.52
C ASP A 204 21.66 7.01 -1.97
N PHE A 205 20.47 7.42 -2.44
CA PHE A 205 20.30 7.99 -3.78
C PHE A 205 21.06 9.32 -3.91
N LEU A 206 20.98 10.20 -2.92
CA LEU A 206 21.74 11.44 -2.86
C LEU A 206 23.25 11.18 -2.89
N GLU A 207 23.73 10.19 -2.15
CA GLU A 207 25.15 9.85 -2.11
C GLU A 207 25.65 9.32 -3.47
N PHE A 208 24.87 8.46 -4.13
CA PHE A 208 25.26 7.84 -5.40
C PHE A 208 25.12 8.79 -6.60
N PHE A 209 24.02 9.56 -6.68
CA PHE A 209 23.73 10.43 -7.82
C PHE A 209 24.16 11.89 -7.61
N GLY A 210 24.45 12.30 -6.37
CA GLY A 210 24.83 13.68 -6.02
C GLY A 210 23.67 14.68 -6.00
N SER A 211 22.44 14.24 -6.26
CA SER A 211 21.24 15.07 -6.38
C SER A 211 20.01 14.20 -6.15
N ASP A 212 18.91 14.80 -5.66
CA ASP A 212 17.61 14.14 -5.55
C ASP A 212 16.85 14.08 -6.88
N GLU A 213 17.38 14.75 -7.91
CA GLU A 213 16.86 14.86 -9.27
C GLU A 213 17.93 14.48 -10.29
N VAL A 214 17.61 13.48 -11.12
CA VAL A 214 18.50 13.00 -12.19
C VAL A 214 17.70 12.82 -13.47
N THR A 215 18.12 13.48 -14.55
CA THR A 215 17.50 13.34 -15.87
C THR A 215 18.48 12.69 -16.83
N LEU A 216 18.11 11.53 -17.37
CA LEU A 216 18.90 10.78 -18.35
C LEU A 216 17.96 10.11 -19.38
N PRO A 217 18.46 9.64 -20.53
CA PRO A 217 17.71 8.71 -21.36
C PRO A 217 17.31 7.47 -20.56
N GLY A 218 16.09 6.96 -20.78
CA GLY A 218 15.50 5.89 -19.96
C GLY A 218 16.35 4.62 -19.87
N TYR A 219 17.03 4.26 -20.95
CA TYR A 219 17.97 3.12 -20.97
C TYR A 219 19.19 3.35 -20.07
N GLN A 220 19.76 4.55 -20.10
CA GLN A 220 20.91 4.90 -19.27
C GLN A 220 20.51 5.02 -17.79
N LEU A 221 19.35 5.61 -17.53
CA LEU A 221 18.81 5.70 -16.16
C LEU A 221 18.56 4.30 -15.59
N ASN A 222 17.97 3.39 -16.37
CA ASN A 222 17.77 2.01 -15.94
C ASN A 222 19.08 1.33 -15.53
N LYS A 223 20.13 1.45 -16.35
CA LYS A 223 21.44 0.89 -16.04
C LYS A 223 22.02 1.49 -14.75
N LYS A 224 21.87 2.81 -14.56
CA LYS A 224 22.33 3.49 -13.34
C LYS A 224 21.56 3.06 -12.09
N ILE A 225 20.26 2.84 -12.20
CA ILE A 225 19.44 2.30 -11.10
C ILE A 225 19.83 0.86 -10.77
N GLU A 226 20.14 0.03 -11.76
CA GLU A 226 20.68 -1.32 -11.54
C GLU A 226 22.02 -1.28 -10.80
N GLU A 227 22.97 -0.45 -11.25
CA GLU A 227 24.25 -0.21 -10.56
C GLU A 227 24.06 0.24 -9.11
N PHE A 228 23.12 1.18 -8.89
CA PHE A 228 22.77 1.68 -7.56
C PHE A 228 22.22 0.56 -6.66
N GLN A 229 21.29 -0.25 -7.15
CA GLN A 229 20.71 -1.38 -6.40
C GLN A 229 21.73 -2.43 -6.02
N GLU A 230 22.70 -2.71 -6.89
CA GLU A 230 23.80 -3.62 -6.58
C GLU A 230 24.64 -3.11 -5.41
N ILE A 231 24.92 -1.81 -5.35
CA ILE A 231 25.65 -1.17 -4.25
C ILE A 231 24.85 -1.26 -2.95
N LEU A 232 23.55 -0.94 -2.97
CA LEU A 232 22.69 -1.08 -1.79
C LEU A 232 22.70 -2.51 -1.26
N THR A 233 22.63 -3.48 -2.17
CA THR A 233 22.63 -4.91 -1.83
C THR A 233 23.94 -5.30 -1.17
N LYS A 234 25.09 -4.85 -1.70
CA LYS A 234 26.42 -5.08 -1.10
C LYS A 234 26.54 -4.45 0.29
N ARG A 235 26.14 -3.18 0.45
CA ARG A 235 26.15 -2.47 1.74
C ARG A 235 25.33 -3.22 2.81
N ARG A 236 24.17 -3.77 2.42
CA ARG A 236 23.35 -4.59 3.32
C ARG A 236 24.01 -5.90 3.72
N PHE A 237 24.71 -6.56 2.79
CA PHE A 237 25.46 -7.76 3.13
C PHE A 237 26.60 -7.45 4.10
N ALA A 238 27.34 -6.38 3.86
CA ALA A 238 28.39 -5.91 4.74
C ALA A 238 27.89 -5.57 6.15
N ALA A 239 26.78 -4.83 6.24
CA ALA A 239 26.13 -4.49 7.50
C ALA A 239 25.61 -5.74 8.25
N ALA A 240 25.29 -6.82 7.54
CA ALA A 240 24.93 -8.12 8.10
C ALA A 240 26.15 -9.00 8.45
N GLY A 241 27.38 -8.49 8.32
CA GLY A 241 28.60 -9.24 8.59
C GLY A 241 28.96 -10.28 7.52
N ILE A 242 28.35 -10.20 6.34
CA ILE A 242 28.60 -11.10 5.20
C ILE A 242 29.72 -10.48 4.36
N ASP A 243 30.78 -11.25 4.12
CA ASP A 243 31.98 -10.82 3.40
C ASP A 243 31.65 -10.34 1.97
N GLU A 244 31.98 -9.08 1.68
CA GLU A 244 31.73 -8.41 0.39
C GLU A 244 32.49 -9.03 -0.79
N ASN A 245 33.54 -9.82 -0.53
CA ASN A 245 34.38 -10.43 -1.55
C ASN A 245 33.98 -11.87 -1.90
N LYS A 246 33.04 -12.47 -1.17
CA LYS A 246 32.62 -13.85 -1.41
C LYS A 246 31.57 -13.91 -2.52
N SER A 247 31.85 -14.77 -3.50
CA SER A 247 30.91 -15.15 -4.54
C SER A 247 29.70 -15.90 -3.95
N LEU A 248 28.59 -15.86 -4.68
CA LEU A 248 27.35 -16.61 -4.40
C LEU A 248 27.59 -18.09 -4.11
N SER A 249 28.57 -18.69 -4.80
CA SER A 249 29.02 -20.07 -4.63
C SER A 249 29.77 -20.29 -3.32
N GLU A 250 30.64 -19.36 -2.92
CA GLU A 250 31.42 -19.49 -1.67
C GLU A 250 30.52 -19.33 -0.44
N LEU A 251 29.52 -18.45 -0.49
CA LEU A 251 28.52 -18.30 0.57
C LEU A 251 27.62 -19.53 0.71
N ALA A 252 27.31 -20.22 -0.39
CA ALA A 252 26.51 -21.43 -0.39
C ALA A 252 27.28 -22.65 0.15
N GLU A 253 28.57 -22.78 -0.19
CA GLU A 253 29.45 -23.81 0.38
C GLU A 253 29.67 -23.63 1.89
N GLU A 254 29.83 -22.39 2.36
CA GLU A 254 29.93 -22.10 3.81
C GLU A 254 28.63 -22.39 4.57
N ALA A 255 27.48 -22.24 3.91
CA ALA A 255 26.17 -22.62 4.44
C ALA A 255 25.88 -24.13 4.34
N GLY A 256 26.81 -24.93 3.82
CA GLY A 256 26.66 -26.38 3.67
C GLY A 256 25.71 -26.81 2.55
N MET A 257 25.38 -25.92 1.61
CA MET A 257 24.49 -26.21 0.48
C MET A 257 25.28 -26.84 -0.68
N THR A 258 24.75 -27.93 -1.22
CA THR A 258 25.34 -28.62 -2.38
C THR A 258 25.03 -27.87 -3.69
N GLN A 259 25.87 -28.07 -4.73
CA GLN A 259 25.61 -27.46 -6.05
C GLN A 259 24.28 -27.90 -6.68
N GLU A 260 23.77 -29.07 -6.32
CA GLU A 260 22.47 -29.57 -6.79
C GLU A 260 21.31 -28.85 -6.09
N GLU A 261 21.43 -28.57 -4.79
CA GLU A 261 20.48 -27.75 -4.04
C GLU A 261 20.48 -26.29 -4.51
N MET A 262 21.65 -25.73 -4.83
CA MET A 262 21.76 -24.39 -5.45
C MET A 262 21.03 -24.33 -6.80
N LYS A 263 21.15 -25.38 -7.61
CA LYS A 263 20.56 -25.43 -8.96
C LYS A 263 19.05 -25.64 -8.90
N ALA A 264 18.57 -26.50 -8.00
CA ALA A 264 17.15 -26.67 -7.72
C ALA A 264 16.53 -25.37 -7.19
N ALA A 265 17.19 -24.70 -6.24
CA ALA A 265 16.80 -23.42 -5.69
C ALA A 265 16.74 -22.29 -6.75
N ALA A 266 17.70 -22.25 -7.68
CA ALA A 266 17.72 -21.29 -8.78
C ALA A 266 16.66 -21.59 -9.86
N GLU A 267 16.38 -22.86 -10.15
CA GLU A 267 15.35 -23.29 -11.10
C GLU A 267 13.93 -23.11 -10.55
N GLU A 268 13.75 -23.24 -9.23
CA GLU A 268 12.45 -23.08 -8.58
C GLU A 268 12.06 -21.59 -8.44
N ALA A 269 13.02 -20.73 -8.07
CA ALA A 269 12.81 -19.31 -7.75
C ALA A 269 12.94 -18.31 -8.93
N GLY A 270 13.41 -18.72 -10.11
CA GLY A 270 13.40 -17.83 -11.29
C GLY A 270 14.22 -16.55 -11.14
N ALA A 271 15.40 -16.67 -10.50
CA ALA A 271 16.42 -15.63 -10.20
C ALA A 271 16.22 -14.82 -8.91
N ASP A 272 16.71 -15.33 -7.79
CA ASP A 272 17.97 -14.89 -7.13
C ASP A 272 18.32 -15.90 -6.01
N SER A 273 19.41 -16.65 -6.17
CA SER A 273 19.83 -17.71 -5.21
C SER A 273 20.38 -17.14 -3.89
N LYS A 274 20.55 -15.82 -3.78
CA LYS A 274 21.07 -15.13 -2.59
C LYS A 274 20.09 -15.09 -1.41
N GLU A 275 18.79 -15.22 -1.65
CA GLU A 275 17.77 -15.11 -0.59
C GLU A 275 17.55 -16.41 0.18
N ILE A 276 17.90 -17.55 -0.41
CA ILE A 276 17.60 -18.87 0.14
C ILE A 276 18.57 -19.24 1.27
N ALA A 277 19.82 -18.76 1.23
CA ALA A 277 20.77 -18.86 2.35
C ALA A 277 20.28 -18.13 3.62
N LYS A 278 19.32 -17.19 3.49
CA LYS A 278 18.71 -16.49 4.63
C LYS A 278 17.57 -17.27 5.30
N MET A 279 17.13 -18.42 4.75
CA MET A 279 16.07 -19.23 5.36
C MET A 279 16.50 -19.96 6.64
N PHE A 280 17.81 -20.11 6.89
CA PHE A 280 18.32 -20.96 7.98
C PHE A 280 18.66 -20.23 9.29
N ASP A 281 18.56 -18.91 9.36
CA ASP A 281 18.81 -18.13 10.60
C ASP A 281 17.48 -17.69 11.24
N SER A 282 16.75 -18.66 11.78
CA SER A 282 15.40 -18.51 12.32
C SER A 282 15.38 -18.09 13.79
N LYS A 283 15.48 -16.78 14.08
CA LYS A 283 15.04 -16.21 15.37
C LYS A 283 14.34 -14.84 15.34
N ASN A 284 14.12 -14.21 14.18
CA ASN A 284 13.33 -12.96 14.13
C ASN A 284 12.32 -12.94 12.96
N PRO A 285 11.00 -12.96 13.25
CA PRO A 285 9.94 -12.85 12.22
C PRO A 285 9.84 -11.45 11.59
N THR A 286 10.59 -10.46 12.09
CA THR A 286 10.58 -9.04 11.69
C THR A 286 11.56 -8.68 10.56
N LYS A 287 11.88 -9.61 9.65
CA LYS A 287 12.83 -9.33 8.58
C LYS A 287 12.14 -8.57 7.44
N MET A 288 12.47 -7.28 7.31
CA MET A 288 12.01 -6.41 6.22
C MET A 288 12.95 -6.50 5.02
N VAL A 289 12.41 -6.44 3.80
CA VAL A 289 13.15 -6.50 2.53
C VAL A 289 12.70 -5.36 1.64
N THR A 290 13.64 -4.62 1.08
CA THR A 290 13.33 -3.60 0.06
C THR A 290 13.09 -4.28 -1.28
N PRO A 291 11.94 -4.04 -1.93
CA PRO A 291 11.66 -4.61 -3.24
C PRO A 291 12.63 -4.05 -4.29
N LYS A 292 12.91 -4.87 -5.30
CA LYS A 292 13.69 -4.43 -6.45
C LYS A 292 12.86 -3.45 -7.27
N VAL A 293 13.44 -2.31 -7.62
CA VAL A 293 12.80 -1.34 -8.51
C VAL A 293 13.15 -1.68 -9.95
N GLU A 294 12.17 -2.03 -10.76
CA GLU A 294 12.37 -2.22 -12.20
C GLU A 294 11.57 -1.18 -12.99
N LEU A 295 12.25 -0.49 -13.92
CA LEU A 295 11.57 0.45 -14.80
C LEU A 295 10.64 -0.30 -15.78
N PRO A 296 9.38 0.12 -15.94
CA PRO A 296 8.52 -0.38 -17.01
C PRO A 296 9.16 -0.24 -18.40
N ALA A 297 8.84 -1.16 -19.32
CA ALA A 297 9.43 -1.18 -20.66
C ALA A 297 9.20 0.11 -21.47
N SER A 298 8.10 0.82 -21.21
CA SER A 298 7.81 2.14 -21.78
C SER A 298 8.82 3.19 -21.32
N LEU A 299 9.14 3.23 -20.03
CA LEU A 299 10.09 4.17 -19.45
C LEU A 299 11.53 3.88 -19.84
N LYS A 300 11.91 2.60 -20.00
CA LYS A 300 13.23 2.20 -20.51
C LYS A 300 13.54 2.77 -21.90
N LYS A 301 12.52 3.05 -22.71
CA LYS A 301 12.65 3.59 -24.07
C LYS A 301 12.43 5.11 -24.16
N ALA A 302 12.15 5.78 -23.04
CA ALA A 302 11.95 7.22 -23.03
C ALA A 302 13.26 7.93 -23.41
N GLU A 303 13.17 8.91 -24.31
CA GLU A 303 14.33 9.71 -24.73
C GLU A 303 14.91 10.52 -23.57
N GLN A 304 14.03 10.99 -22.68
CA GLN A 304 14.37 11.59 -21.41
C GLN A 304 13.45 11.04 -20.32
N LEU A 305 14.03 10.77 -19.16
CA LEU A 305 13.33 10.34 -17.98
C LEU A 305 13.99 10.99 -16.77
N THR A 306 13.18 11.67 -15.95
CA THR A 306 13.65 12.23 -14.68
C THR A 306 13.32 11.25 -13.56
N ALA A 307 14.33 10.82 -12.80
CA ALA A 307 14.14 10.21 -11.48
C ALA A 307 14.18 11.31 -10.42
N LEU A 308 13.18 11.32 -9.54
CA LEU A 308 13.17 12.11 -8.32
C LEU A 308 13.09 11.19 -7.11
N THR A 309 13.76 11.56 -6.02
CA THR A 309 13.58 10.90 -4.72
C THR A 309 13.20 11.89 -3.64
N HIS A 310 12.39 11.45 -2.69
CA HIS A 310 12.00 12.22 -1.52
C HIS A 310 11.87 11.29 -0.32
N PRO A 311 12.27 11.72 0.88
CA PRO A 311 12.26 10.87 2.08
C PRO A 311 10.89 10.31 2.46
N HIS A 312 9.82 11.01 2.08
CA HIS A 312 8.43 10.63 2.40
C HIS A 312 7.56 10.32 1.17
N TRP A 313 7.96 10.76 -0.04
CA TRP A 313 7.19 10.49 -1.27
C TRP A 313 7.82 9.37 -2.10
N GLY A 314 8.96 8.85 -1.65
CA GLY A 314 9.69 7.76 -2.30
C GLY A 314 10.32 8.19 -3.61
N GLN A 315 10.41 7.24 -4.54
CA GLN A 315 10.98 7.45 -5.87
C GLN A 315 9.88 7.64 -6.92
N LEU A 316 10.11 8.59 -7.82
CA LEU A 316 9.20 8.94 -8.91
C LEU A 316 9.99 8.93 -10.22
N PHE A 317 9.36 8.43 -11.29
CA PHE A 317 9.93 8.46 -12.64
C PHE A 317 9.02 9.25 -13.56
N LEU A 318 9.49 10.40 -14.03
CA LEU A 318 8.70 11.39 -14.74
C LEU A 318 9.22 11.57 -16.18
N PRO A 319 8.56 10.96 -17.18
CA PRO A 319 9.03 11.02 -18.57
C PRO A 319 8.85 12.40 -19.22
N THR A 320 8.00 13.26 -18.65
CA THR A 320 7.64 14.57 -19.22
C THR A 320 8.09 15.75 -18.37
N TYR A 321 8.83 15.52 -17.29
CA TYR A 321 9.17 16.57 -16.31
C TYR A 321 10.10 17.63 -16.89
N SER A 322 11.12 17.24 -17.65
CA SER A 322 11.99 18.18 -18.37
C SER A 322 11.20 19.07 -19.33
N ARG A 323 10.22 18.50 -20.04
CA ARG A 323 9.33 19.25 -20.94
C ARG A 323 8.45 20.23 -20.17
N PHE A 324 7.94 19.82 -19.00
CA PHE A 324 7.14 20.69 -18.13
C PHE A 324 7.97 21.88 -17.61
N LYS A 325 9.21 21.64 -17.17
CA LYS A 325 10.12 22.72 -16.74
C LYS A 325 10.47 23.67 -17.89
N ALA A 326 10.81 23.13 -19.06
CA ALA A 326 11.09 23.95 -20.25
C ALA A 326 9.87 24.81 -20.66
N MET A 327 8.66 24.30 -20.47
CA MET A 327 7.43 25.06 -20.68
C MET A 327 7.26 26.19 -19.65
N LEU A 328 7.60 25.98 -18.37
CA LEU A 328 7.59 27.03 -17.36
C LEU A 328 8.68 28.10 -17.60
N GLU A 329 9.79 27.72 -18.23
CA GLU A 329 10.89 28.63 -18.57
C GLU A 329 10.64 29.45 -19.85
N ALA A 330 9.73 29.00 -20.71
CA ALA A 330 9.42 29.67 -21.97
C ALA A 330 8.61 30.95 -21.75
N GLU A 331 8.97 32.03 -22.46
CA GLU A 331 8.21 33.29 -22.44
C GLU A 331 6.79 33.13 -23.02
N ASP A 332 6.64 32.28 -24.03
CA ASP A 332 5.39 32.03 -24.74
C ASP A 332 5.07 30.53 -24.78
N TRP A 333 4.77 29.99 -23.60
CA TRP A 333 4.44 28.57 -23.43
C TRP A 333 3.16 28.17 -24.17
N GLN A 334 2.27 29.11 -24.48
CA GLN A 334 1.00 28.87 -25.16
C GLN A 334 1.21 28.36 -26.60
N ASN A 335 2.32 28.75 -27.22
CA ASN A 335 2.72 28.29 -28.54
C ASN A 335 3.43 26.92 -28.54
N ILE A 336 3.70 26.34 -27.37
CA ILE A 336 4.26 24.99 -27.28
C ILE A 336 3.14 23.98 -27.54
N GLU A 337 3.29 23.19 -28.60
CA GLU A 337 2.31 22.17 -28.99
C GLU A 337 1.97 21.25 -27.81
N GLY A 338 0.68 21.11 -27.50
CA GLY A 338 0.19 20.23 -26.43
C GLY A 338 0.45 20.70 -24.99
N ALA A 339 0.87 21.95 -24.76
CA ALA A 339 1.14 22.50 -23.43
C ALA A 339 -0.05 22.37 -22.47
N GLU A 340 -1.25 22.84 -22.88
CA GLU A 340 -2.45 22.74 -22.01
C GLU A 340 -2.80 21.29 -21.66
N LYS A 341 -2.68 20.38 -22.63
CA LYS A 341 -2.92 18.95 -22.42
C LYS A 341 -1.93 18.37 -21.41
N LEU A 342 -0.67 18.80 -21.46
CA LEU A 342 0.35 18.37 -20.50
C LEU A 342 0.03 18.87 -19.09
N VAL A 343 -0.43 20.11 -18.93
CA VAL A 343 -0.86 20.65 -17.62
C VAL A 343 -2.04 19.85 -17.06
N ARG A 344 -3.07 19.60 -17.88
CA ARG A 344 -4.22 18.76 -17.46
C ARG A 344 -3.78 17.36 -17.07
N GLN A 345 -2.88 16.75 -17.86
CA GLN A 345 -2.30 15.45 -17.52
C GLN A 345 -1.60 15.49 -16.15
N TYR A 346 -0.82 16.53 -15.83
CA TYR A 346 -0.16 16.62 -14.52
C TYR A 346 -1.14 16.77 -13.36
N LEU A 347 -2.26 17.46 -13.58
CA LEU A 347 -3.32 17.62 -12.59
C LEU A 347 -4.06 16.30 -12.37
N GLU A 348 -4.32 15.54 -13.43
CA GLU A 348 -5.14 14.32 -13.37
C GLU A 348 -4.33 13.06 -13.05
N ASP A 349 -3.05 12.98 -13.42
CA ASP A 349 -2.23 11.79 -13.25
C ASP A 349 -1.87 11.58 -11.77
N PRO A 350 -2.28 10.45 -11.16
CA PRO A 350 -1.99 10.17 -9.75
C PRO A 350 -0.49 9.92 -9.47
N ALA A 351 0.31 9.58 -10.49
CA ALA A 351 1.76 9.46 -10.35
C ALA A 351 2.44 10.83 -10.14
N ILE A 352 1.79 11.93 -10.53
CA ILE A 352 2.24 13.29 -10.26
C ILE A 352 1.64 13.75 -8.92
N ASN A 353 2.31 13.40 -7.83
CA ASN A 353 1.88 13.76 -6.48
C ASN A 353 2.15 15.24 -6.14
N VAL A 354 1.68 15.68 -4.97
CA VAL A 354 1.76 17.08 -4.53
C VAL A 354 3.20 17.57 -4.37
N PHE A 355 4.15 16.68 -4.03
CA PHE A 355 5.56 17.04 -3.93
C PHE A 355 6.12 17.58 -5.25
N ILE A 356 5.72 17.01 -6.39
CA ILE A 356 6.13 17.52 -7.71
C ILE A 356 5.62 18.94 -7.91
N TRP A 357 4.37 19.21 -7.55
CA TRP A 357 3.76 20.53 -7.67
C TRP A 357 4.40 21.55 -6.73
N HIS A 358 4.67 21.19 -5.47
CA HIS A 358 5.39 22.05 -4.52
C HIS A 358 6.80 22.38 -4.99
N ARG A 359 7.51 21.40 -5.57
CA ARG A 359 8.84 21.60 -6.16
C ARG A 359 8.78 22.60 -7.32
N LEU A 360 7.82 22.44 -8.24
CA LEU A 360 7.61 23.37 -9.35
C LEU A 360 7.20 24.77 -8.86
N ALA A 361 6.32 24.86 -7.87
CA ALA A 361 5.88 26.13 -7.28
C ALA A 361 7.02 26.88 -6.61
N LYS A 362 7.93 26.17 -5.93
CA LYS A 362 9.11 26.75 -5.31
C LYS A 362 10.11 27.27 -6.35
N ALA A 363 10.29 26.55 -7.46
CA ALA A 363 11.25 26.91 -8.50
C ALA A 363 10.71 27.98 -9.47
N TYR A 364 9.41 27.96 -9.78
CA TYR A 364 8.77 28.79 -10.81
C TYR A 364 7.44 29.39 -10.32
N PRO A 365 7.39 30.12 -9.20
CA PRO A 365 6.13 30.53 -8.56
C PRO A 365 5.24 31.37 -9.48
N ASN A 366 5.81 32.39 -10.12
CA ASN A 366 5.07 33.32 -10.98
C ASN A 366 4.63 32.67 -12.29
N GLN A 367 5.49 31.82 -12.87
CA GLN A 367 5.22 31.15 -14.14
C GLN A 367 4.15 30.07 -13.96
N LEU A 368 4.24 29.30 -12.88
CA LEU A 368 3.26 28.28 -12.55
C LEU A 368 1.89 28.89 -12.22
N GLU A 369 1.86 29.99 -11.46
CA GLU A 369 0.62 30.73 -11.18
C GLU A 369 -0.07 31.18 -12.47
N LYS A 370 0.65 31.89 -13.36
CA LYS A 370 0.10 32.35 -14.65
C LYS A 370 -0.35 31.20 -15.56
N LEU A 371 0.43 30.13 -15.60
CA LEU A 371 0.11 28.91 -16.35
C LEU A 371 -1.22 28.32 -15.86
N LEU A 372 -1.40 28.16 -14.56
CA LEU A 372 -2.61 27.60 -13.96
C LEU A 372 -3.81 28.55 -14.11
N GLN A 373 -3.64 29.86 -13.88
CA GLN A 373 -4.67 30.87 -14.14
C GLN A 373 -5.24 30.75 -15.57
N THR A 374 -4.34 30.59 -16.55
CA THR A 374 -4.70 30.48 -17.96
C THR A 374 -5.40 29.15 -18.27
N VAL A 375 -4.76 28.01 -17.95
CA VAL A 375 -5.28 26.68 -18.32
C VAL A 375 -6.59 26.35 -17.60
N LEU A 376 -6.75 26.82 -16.37
CA LEU A 376 -7.96 26.61 -15.56
C LEU A 376 -9.00 27.70 -15.75
N GLN A 377 -8.67 28.78 -16.47
CA GLN A 377 -9.53 29.96 -16.64
C GLN A 377 -9.93 30.59 -15.29
N ARG A 378 -8.99 30.63 -14.34
CA ARG A 378 -9.16 31.17 -12.98
C ARG A 378 -8.20 32.35 -12.77
N PRO A 379 -8.52 33.58 -13.24
CA PRO A 379 -7.59 34.70 -13.20
C PRO A 379 -7.21 35.14 -11.77
N GLU A 380 -8.06 34.85 -10.78
CA GLU A 380 -7.81 35.15 -9.36
C GLU A 380 -7.01 34.07 -8.63
N PHE A 381 -6.70 32.94 -9.28
CA PHE A 381 -5.92 31.86 -8.66
C PHE A 381 -4.55 32.38 -8.22
N LYS A 382 -4.18 32.12 -6.97
CA LYS A 382 -2.85 32.40 -6.46
C LYS A 382 -2.12 31.12 -6.16
N ILE A 383 -0.79 31.15 -6.23
CA ILE A 383 0.04 29.99 -5.88
C ILE A 383 -0.16 29.52 -4.44
N SER A 384 -0.63 30.41 -3.54
CA SER A 384 -1.03 30.05 -2.17
C SER A 384 -2.22 29.08 -2.11
N ASP A 385 -3.03 29.02 -3.16
CA ASP A 385 -4.24 28.21 -3.26
C ASP A 385 -3.95 26.84 -3.90
N LEU A 386 -2.68 26.53 -4.15
CA LEU A 386 -2.25 25.31 -4.84
C LEU A 386 -2.74 24.04 -4.14
N ASP A 387 -2.64 23.95 -2.81
CA ASP A 387 -3.07 22.75 -2.08
C ASP A 387 -4.57 22.48 -2.23
N ALA A 388 -5.40 23.53 -2.16
CA ALA A 388 -6.83 23.42 -2.39
C ALA A 388 -7.13 22.94 -3.82
N LEU A 389 -6.42 23.49 -4.82
CA LEU A 389 -6.51 23.01 -6.19
C LEU A 389 -6.11 21.54 -6.32
N LEU A 390 -5.00 21.11 -5.72
CA LEU A 390 -4.54 19.72 -5.81
C LEU A 390 -5.54 18.75 -5.15
N GLN A 391 -6.20 19.17 -4.07
CA GLN A 391 -7.29 18.41 -3.44
C GLN A 391 -8.51 18.28 -4.36
N GLU A 392 -8.88 19.33 -5.13
CA GLU A 392 -9.96 19.24 -6.15
C GLU A 392 -9.68 18.13 -7.18
N TYR A 393 -8.39 17.90 -7.49
CA TYR A 393 -7.92 16.85 -8.39
C TYR A 393 -7.61 15.52 -7.68
N ASN A 394 -8.10 15.33 -6.46
CA ASN A 394 -7.93 14.11 -5.64
C ASN A 394 -6.46 13.75 -5.36
N LYS A 395 -5.57 14.74 -5.28
CA LYS A 395 -4.18 14.51 -4.85
C LYS A 395 -4.09 14.58 -3.32
N PRO A 396 -3.65 13.50 -2.65
CA PRO A 396 -3.44 13.52 -1.21
C PRO A 396 -2.37 14.55 -0.84
N LEU A 397 -2.62 15.38 0.18
CA LEU A 397 -1.62 16.32 0.70
C LEU A 397 -0.55 15.60 1.55
N GLU A 398 -0.93 14.48 2.16
CA GLU A 398 -0.04 13.64 2.93
C GLU A 398 0.40 12.42 2.13
N PRO A 399 1.66 11.97 2.30
CA PRO A 399 2.16 10.79 1.60
C PRO A 399 1.60 9.50 2.20
N TYR A 400 1.38 8.52 1.34
CA TYR A 400 1.21 7.12 1.74
C TYR A 400 2.53 6.38 1.60
N LEU A 401 2.66 5.25 2.29
CA LEU A 401 3.85 4.41 2.25
C LEU A 401 4.22 4.07 0.77
N PRO A 402 5.37 4.55 0.26
CA PRO A 402 5.74 4.38 -1.14
C PRO A 402 6.03 2.93 -1.54
N GLU A 403 5.96 2.63 -2.84
CA GLU A 403 6.29 1.29 -3.39
C GLU A 403 7.73 0.84 -3.11
N ILE A 404 8.65 1.79 -2.92
CA ILE A 404 10.05 1.48 -2.59
C ILE A 404 10.26 1.13 -1.12
N ALA A 405 9.24 1.29 -0.27
CA ALA A 405 9.35 0.95 1.14
C ALA A 405 9.59 -0.56 1.30
N SER A 406 10.37 -0.90 2.32
CA SER A 406 10.61 -2.28 2.67
C SER A 406 9.32 -2.95 3.15
N VAL A 407 9.18 -4.23 2.82
CA VAL A 407 8.04 -5.06 3.20
C VAL A 407 8.51 -6.29 3.98
N PRO A 408 7.65 -6.89 4.81
CA PRO A 408 7.97 -8.18 5.44
C PRO A 408 8.40 -9.25 4.44
N LEU A 409 9.39 -10.05 4.81
CA LEU A 409 10.01 -11.07 3.95
C LEU A 409 8.98 -12.05 3.37
N HIS A 410 7.98 -12.48 4.14
CA HIS A 410 6.96 -13.40 3.64
C HIS A 410 6.10 -12.77 2.53
N LEU A 411 5.83 -11.46 2.59
CA LEU A 411 5.17 -10.75 1.52
C LEU A 411 6.06 -10.67 0.28
N HIS A 412 7.34 -10.33 0.45
CA HIS A 412 8.29 -10.31 -0.65
C HIS A 412 8.33 -11.65 -1.38
N ASN A 413 8.49 -12.75 -0.63
CA ASN A 413 8.54 -14.10 -1.17
C ASN A 413 7.25 -14.45 -1.90
N LEU A 414 6.08 -14.14 -1.31
CA LEU A 414 4.78 -14.38 -1.96
C LEU A 414 4.69 -13.69 -3.33
N PHE A 415 5.12 -12.43 -3.43
CA PHE A 415 5.10 -11.70 -4.70
C PHE A 415 6.06 -12.30 -5.73
N GLN A 416 7.27 -12.69 -5.35
CA GLN A 416 8.22 -13.35 -6.24
C GLN A 416 7.68 -14.69 -6.76
N GLU A 417 7.15 -15.52 -5.87
CA GLU A 417 6.57 -16.82 -6.22
C GLU A 417 5.33 -16.67 -7.12
N ALA A 418 4.47 -15.69 -6.84
CA ALA A 418 3.31 -15.38 -7.68
C ALA A 418 3.74 -14.98 -9.10
N LEU A 419 4.77 -14.15 -9.24
CA LEU A 419 5.32 -13.77 -10.55
C LEU A 419 5.91 -14.98 -11.29
N ALA A 420 6.63 -15.85 -10.58
CA ALA A 420 7.20 -17.07 -11.14
C ALA A 420 6.10 -18.02 -11.66
N GLU A 421 5.03 -18.23 -10.89
CA GLU A 421 3.90 -19.09 -11.27
C GLU A 421 3.15 -18.55 -12.51
N VAL A 422 2.90 -17.24 -12.54
CA VAL A 422 2.27 -16.59 -13.71
C VAL A 422 3.15 -16.73 -14.95
N ASN A 423 4.47 -16.55 -14.82
CA ASN A 423 5.39 -16.70 -15.94
C ASN A 423 5.54 -18.15 -16.42
N LYS A 424 5.49 -19.13 -15.52
CA LYS A 424 5.46 -20.57 -15.85
C LYS A 424 4.16 -20.96 -16.58
N SER A 425 3.04 -20.33 -16.24
CA SER A 425 1.72 -20.60 -16.85
C SER A 425 1.50 -19.99 -18.24
N LYS A 426 2.38 -19.08 -18.71
CA LYS A 426 2.33 -18.58 -20.09
C LYS A 426 2.64 -19.76 -21.03
N PRO A 427 1.71 -20.16 -21.92
CA PRO A 427 1.98 -21.24 -22.85
C PRO A 427 3.20 -20.87 -23.69
N LYS A 428 4.25 -21.71 -23.67
CA LYS A 428 5.34 -21.69 -24.66
C LYS A 428 4.67 -21.55 -26.02
N GLY A 429 4.87 -20.40 -26.67
CA GLY A 429 4.21 -20.06 -27.91
C GLY A 429 4.30 -21.23 -28.87
N LYS A 430 3.14 -21.84 -29.19
CA LYS A 430 3.03 -22.74 -30.34
C LYS A 430 3.61 -21.99 -31.52
N GLY A 431 4.61 -22.60 -32.15
CA GLY A 431 5.40 -22.00 -33.21
C GLY A 431 4.54 -21.24 -34.21
N LYS A 432 5.00 -20.04 -34.58
CA LYS A 432 4.48 -19.27 -35.70
C LYS A 432 4.23 -20.22 -36.88
N LYS A 433 2.97 -20.55 -37.13
CA LYS A 433 2.57 -21.02 -38.45
C LYS A 433 2.86 -19.87 -39.40
N LYS A 434 3.80 -20.10 -40.32
CA LYS A 434 3.99 -19.27 -41.52
C LYS A 434 2.63 -19.12 -42.20
N LEU A 435 2.06 -17.92 -42.15
CA LEU A 435 1.18 -17.43 -43.21
C LEU A 435 2.09 -16.67 -44.17
N GLY A 436 2.64 -17.39 -45.13
CA GLY A 436 3.08 -16.76 -46.36
C GLY A 436 1.86 -16.53 -47.23
N MET A 437 1.70 -15.33 -47.78
CA MET A 437 1.68 -15.08 -49.22
C MET A 437 1.35 -13.61 -49.52
N GLY A 438 2.26 -12.97 -50.27
CA GLY A 438 1.90 -12.16 -51.44
C GLY A 438 1.31 -10.76 -51.23
N PHE A 439 2.13 -9.74 -51.53
CA PHE A 439 1.63 -8.53 -52.20
C PHE A 439 1.28 -8.87 -53.65
N GLN A 440 0.12 -8.41 -54.13
CA GLN A 440 -0.28 -8.00 -55.49
C GLN A 440 -1.83 -8.04 -55.53
N ARG A 441 -2.59 -7.01 -55.92
CA ARG A 441 -2.35 -5.78 -56.66
C ARG A 441 -3.21 -4.65 -56.09
#